data_AF-A0A954YK16-F1
#
_entry.id   AF-A0A954YK16-F1
#
_cell.length_a   1.000
_cell.length_b   1.000
_cell.length_c   1.000
_cell.angle_alpha   90.00
_cell.angle_beta   90.00
_cell.angle_gamma   90.00
#
_symmetry.space_group_name_H-M   'P 1'
#
loop_
_entity.id
_entity.type
_entity.pdbx_description
1 polymer ?
#
loop_
_entity_poly.entity_id
_entity_poly.type
_entity_poly.pdbx_seq_one_letter_code
_entity_poly.pdbx_strand_id
1 'polypeptide(L)'
;MLEGAVPWIVDWEMARIGDPAYDLAVVSRGNRRLLGVRNGLNVLLDAYLESGGKPISLTDIHVHESFLILHWLNEGWREHS
;
A
#
# COMPACT_ATOMS: atom_id res chain seq x y z
N MET A 1 -17.20 19.42 -10.15
CA MET A 1 -16.14 19.40 -9.12
C MET A 1 -16.83 19.11 -7.79
N LEU A 2 -16.48 18.01 -7.13
CA LEU A 2 -16.99 17.71 -5.80
C LEU A 2 -16.03 18.35 -4.78
N GLU A 3 -16.26 19.61 -4.46
CA GLU A 3 -15.60 20.23 -3.30
C GLU A 3 -16.29 19.70 -2.03
N GLY A 4 -15.52 19.05 -1.14
CA GLY A 4 -16.00 18.64 0.19
C GLY A 4 -16.43 17.17 0.36
N ALA A 5 -16.31 16.31 -0.65
CA ALA A 5 -16.59 14.89 -0.48
C ALA A 5 -15.40 14.17 0.19
N VAL A 6 -15.61 13.62 1.39
CA VAL A 6 -14.66 12.68 2.00
C VAL A 6 -14.74 11.36 1.24
N PRO A 7 -13.62 10.82 0.74
CA PRO A 7 -13.62 9.53 0.06
C PRO A 7 -14.02 8.41 1.02
N TRP A 8 -14.87 7.50 0.55
CA TRP A 8 -15.27 6.30 1.29
C TRP A 8 -14.47 5.09 0.81
N ILE A 9 -14.03 4.26 1.75
CA ILE A 9 -13.33 3.00 1.44
C ILE A 9 -14.35 1.85 1.46
N VAL A 10 -14.38 1.08 0.38
CA VAL A 10 -15.21 -0.11 0.19
C VAL A 10 -14.30 -1.32 -0.05
N ASP A 11 -14.89 -2.52 -0.15
CA ASP A 11 -14.17 -3.78 -0.41
C ASP A 11 -13.20 -4.18 0.72
N TRP A 12 -13.78 -4.56 1.86
CA TRP A 12 -13.06 -4.91 3.09
C TRP A 12 -12.77 -6.41 3.23
N GLU A 13 -12.98 -7.23 2.19
CA GLU A 13 -12.88 -8.70 2.30
C GLU A 13 -11.47 -9.17 2.69
N MET A 14 -10.44 -8.40 2.32
CA MET A 14 -9.03 -8.70 2.62
C MET A 14 -8.53 -8.01 3.89
N ALA A 15 -9.38 -7.23 4.57
CA ALA A 15 -9.02 -6.46 5.74
C ALA A 15 -8.57 -7.35 6.89
N ARG A 16 -7.49 -6.94 7.56
CA ARG A 16 -6.86 -7.72 8.62
C ARG A 16 -6.10 -6.84 9.59
N ILE A 17 -5.93 -7.32 10.82
CA ILE A 17 -5.02 -6.70 11.79
C ILE A 17 -3.59 -7.04 11.38
N GLY A 18 -2.70 -6.06 11.37
CA GLY A 18 -1.32 -6.28 10.96
C GLY A 18 -0.44 -5.03 11.03
N ASP A 19 0.69 -5.12 10.36
CA ASP A 19 1.64 -4.03 10.21
C ASP A 19 1.11 -3.01 9.17
N PRO A 20 0.91 -1.73 9.52
CA PRO A 20 0.39 -0.73 8.57
C PRO A 20 1.31 -0.51 7.36
N ALA A 21 2.60 -0.88 7.43
CA ALA A 21 3.46 -0.85 6.25
C ALA A 21 2.96 -1.79 5.13
N TYR A 22 2.21 -2.85 5.48
CA TYR A 22 1.54 -3.71 4.52
C TYR A 22 0.46 -2.97 3.72
N ASP A 23 -0.35 -2.13 4.37
CA ASP A 23 -1.41 -1.37 3.68
C ASP A 23 -0.80 -0.38 2.67
N LEU A 24 0.28 0.32 3.06
CA LEU A 24 1.01 1.21 2.16
C LEU A 24 1.67 0.43 1.01
N ALA A 25 2.16 -0.78 1.26
CA ALA A 25 2.68 -1.67 0.21
C ALA A 25 1.59 -2.11 -0.77
N VAL A 26 0.37 -2.36 -0.31
CA VAL A 26 -0.79 -2.70 -1.16
C VAL A 26 -1.24 -1.51 -2.02
N VAL A 27 -1.12 -0.28 -1.52
CA VAL A 27 -1.43 0.95 -2.29
C VAL A 27 -0.35 1.24 -3.33
N SER A 28 0.92 1.11 -2.94
CA SER A 28 2.06 1.44 -3.81
C SER A 28 2.36 0.36 -4.85
N ARG A 29 2.30 -0.93 -4.47
CA ARG A 29 2.57 -2.11 -5.32
C ARG A 29 3.88 -2.01 -6.12
N GLY A 30 4.92 -1.40 -5.56
CA GLY A 30 6.20 -1.17 -6.26
C GLY A 30 6.14 -0.12 -7.37
N ASN A 31 5.03 0.63 -7.50
CA ASN A 31 4.87 1.63 -8.54
C ASN A 31 5.77 2.86 -8.27
N ARG A 32 6.83 2.99 -9.07
CA ARG A 32 7.80 4.10 -8.98
C ARG A 32 7.23 5.48 -9.37
N ARG A 33 6.04 5.53 -9.98
CA ARG A 33 5.29 6.74 -10.34
C ARG A 33 3.91 6.76 -9.69
N LEU A 34 3.83 6.32 -8.44
CA LEU A 34 2.61 6.43 -7.63
C LEU A 34 2.07 7.87 -7.66
N LEU A 35 0.75 8.04 -7.82
CA LEU A 35 0.08 9.34 -7.98
C LEU A 35 0.55 10.19 -9.19
N GLY A 36 1.27 9.58 -10.15
CA GLY A 36 1.80 10.31 -11.32
C GLY A 36 3.01 11.20 -11.01
N VAL A 37 3.54 11.16 -9.79
CA VAL A 37 4.68 12.00 -9.35
C VAL A 37 5.95 11.17 -9.16
N ARG A 38 7.10 11.84 -9.29
CA ARG A 38 8.41 11.23 -8.96
C ARG A 38 8.49 11.06 -7.44
N ASN A 39 8.97 9.91 -6.98
CA ASN A 39 9.05 9.55 -5.56
C ASN A 39 7.67 9.54 -4.86
N GLY A 40 6.61 9.14 -5.57
CA GLY A 40 5.25 9.13 -5.01
C GLY A 40 5.07 8.29 -3.76
N LEU A 41 5.92 7.29 -3.53
CA LEU A 41 5.92 6.53 -2.27
C LEU A 41 6.31 7.40 -1.06
N ASN A 42 7.27 8.31 -1.22
CA ASN A 42 7.64 9.24 -0.16
C ASN A 42 6.46 10.16 0.16
N VAL A 43 5.81 10.69 -0.88
CA VAL A 43 4.62 11.55 -0.73
C VAL A 43 3.49 10.81 -0.01
N LEU A 44 3.28 9.53 -0.33
CA LEU A 44 2.30 8.70 0.36
C LEU A 44 2.65 8.52 1.85
N LEU A 45 3.90 8.19 2.16
CA LEU A 45 4.36 8.01 3.53
C LEU A 45 4.23 9.30 4.34
N ASP A 46 4.65 10.43 3.78
CA ASP A 46 4.54 11.75 4.42
C ASP A 46 3.08 12.06 4.76
N ALA A 47 2.16 11.90 3.79
CA ALA A 47 0.73 12.13 4.02
C ALA A 47 0.12 11.19 5.07
N TYR A 48 0.55 9.92 5.11
CA TYR A 48 0.11 8.96 6.12
C TYR A 48 0.58 9.35 7.53
N LEU A 49 1.84 9.79 7.67
CA LEU A 49 2.39 10.26 8.94
C LEU A 49 1.73 11.57 9.41
N GLU A 50 1.53 12.52 8.49
CA GLU A 50 0.82 13.79 8.76
C GLU A 50 -0.62 13.56 9.21
N SER A 51 -1.25 12.47 8.76
CA SER A 51 -2.60 12.07 9.18
C SER A 51 -2.64 11.38 10.56
N GLY A 52 -1.51 11.28 11.26
CA GLY A 52 -1.41 10.63 12.57
C GLY A 52 -1.19 9.12 12.53
N GLY A 53 -0.75 8.59 11.38
CA GLY A 53 -0.40 7.18 11.23
C GLY A 53 0.71 6.72 12.17
N LYS A 54 0.77 5.41 12.44
CA LYS A 54 1.86 4.81 13.23
C LYS A 54 3.21 5.04 12.53
N PRO A 55 4.28 5.45 13.24
CA PRO A 55 5.59 5.63 12.64
C PRO A 55 6.11 4.35 11.97
N ILE A 56 6.39 4.44 10.67
CA ILE A 56 6.98 3.38 9.84
C ILE A 56 7.97 4.02 8.85
N SER A 57 8.86 3.22 8.27
CA SER A 57 9.88 3.66 7.32
C SER A 57 9.58 3.20 5.89
N LEU A 58 10.25 3.81 4.91
CA LEU A 58 10.26 3.33 3.52
C LEU A 58 10.76 1.88 3.42
N THR A 59 11.73 1.50 4.26
CA THR A 59 12.27 0.14 4.29
C THR A 59 11.19 -0.86 4.69
N ASP A 60 10.36 -0.55 5.69
CA ASP A 60 9.28 -1.42 6.13
C ASP A 60 8.28 -1.66 4.98
N ILE A 61 7.94 -0.61 4.24
CA ILE A 61 7.03 -0.70 3.09
C ILE A 61 7.64 -1.56 1.98
N HIS A 62 8.91 -1.35 1.64
CA HIS A 62 9.59 -2.13 0.59
C HIS A 62 9.71 -3.62 0.92
N VAL A 63 9.88 -3.98 2.19
CA VAL A 63 9.86 -5.38 2.64
C VAL A 63 8.48 -5.99 2.37
N HIS A 64 7.39 -5.30 2.72
CA HIS A 64 6.04 -5.78 2.44
C HIS A 64 5.69 -5.82 0.96
N GLU A 65 6.15 -4.85 0.16
CA GLU A 65 5.99 -4.89 -1.31
C GLU A 65 6.62 -6.17 -1.89
N SER A 66 7.80 -6.55 -1.39
CA SER A 66 8.49 -7.77 -1.82
C SER A 66 7.71 -9.02 -1.45
N PHE A 67 7.18 -9.09 -0.21
CA PHE A 67 6.36 -10.21 0.22
C PHE A 67 5.03 -10.29 -0.53
N LEU A 68 4.42 -9.16 -0.88
CA LEU A 68 3.20 -9.11 -1.67
C LEU A 68 3.40 -9.75 -3.06
N ILE A 69 4.50 -9.42 -3.73
CA ILE A 69 4.85 -10.01 -5.03
C ILE A 69 5.08 -11.51 -4.90
N LEU A 70 5.83 -11.94 -3.88
CA LEU A 70 6.07 -13.36 -3.63
C LEU A 70 4.79 -14.13 -3.31
N HIS A 71 3.86 -13.52 -2.58
CA HIS A 71 2.57 -14.10 -2.25
C HIS A 71 1.76 -14.34 -3.52
N TRP A 72 1.61 -13.34 -4.39
CA TRP A 72 0.90 -13.48 -5.66
C TRP A 72 1.54 -14.50 -6.60
N LEU A 73 2.87 -14.57 -6.64
CA LEU A 73 3.57 -15.61 -7.41
C LEU A 73 3.25 -17.01 -6.89
N ASN A 74 3.21 -17.20 -5.56
CA ASN A 74 2.86 -18.49 -4.96
C ASN A 74 1.38 -18.85 -5.16
N GLU A 75 0.46 -17.87 -5.14
CA GLU A 75 -0.96 -18.09 -5.47
C GLU A 75 -1.11 -18.56 -6.92
N GLY A 76 -0.54 -17.82 -7.88
CA GLY A 76 -0.56 -18.20 -9.29
C GLY A 76 0.09 -19.56 -9.55
N TRP A 77 1.17 -19.89 -8.84
CA TRP A 77 1.77 -21.23 -8.93
C TRP A 77 0.79 -22.32 -8.51
N ARG A 78 0.07 -22.15 -7.39
CA ARG A 78 -0.89 -23.14 -6.87
C ARG A 78 -2.11 -23.34 -7.76
N GLU A 79 -2.51 -22.33 -8.50
CA GLU A 79 -3.62 -22.43 -9.46
C GLU A 79 -3.22 -23.21 -10.73
N HIS A 80 -1.92 -23.32 -11.02
CA HIS A 80 -1.37 -23.97 -12.22
C HIS A 80 -0.66 -25.30 -11.95
N SER A 81 -0.49 -25.70 -10.69
CA SER A 81 0.12 -26.97 -10.26
C SER A 81 -0.94 -27.99 -9.85
#